data_AF-A0A952CFG5-F1
#
_entry.id   AF-A0A952CFG5-F1
#
_cell.length_a   1.000
_cell.length_b   1.000
_cell.length_c   1.000
_cell.angle_alpha   90.00
_cell.angle_beta   90.00
_cell.angle_gamma   90.00
#
_symmetry.space_group_name_H-M   'P 1'
#
loop_
_entity.id
_entity.type
_entity.pdbx_description
1 polymer ?
#
loop_
_entity_poly.entity_id
_entity_poly.type
_entity_poly.pdbx_seq_one_letter_code
_entity_poly.pdbx_strand_id
1 'polypeptide(L)'
;MSSAHADRTSAGSDAAIRRRQRGAAFLLALLLLALAALAAAAADGLLAAAARAADRSTAAALARARDALIGRAVADDNRPGSLPCPALDADGQVPLFVGNRCPAYVGRFPWKAMKTGELRDGRGDLLWYALAPALRDHPAVEPLDGRTTATLSVDGLDGVAALLFSPGPPLAGQTRHAASTVADHLDGANADGDDAYVTAGTNDRLLPIARDALFRPVGRRVLAEIRGPGGQTPTAGLRHHHAAYGAFPWADGDGDGYADDGIAAGRVPYRDLTLPDWLQKNGWFARVAYRRDGADSARLELDDLRLDLRPCPASPCT
;
A
#
# COMPACT_ATOMS: atom_id res chain seq x y z
N MET A 1 -34.41 -109.58 34.69
CA MET A 1 -35.06 -109.82 33.38
C MET A 1 -35.57 -108.47 32.90
N SER A 2 -34.85 -107.81 31.99
CA SER A 2 -35.20 -107.66 30.54
C SER A 2 -36.48 -106.83 30.37
N SER A 3 -36.56 -105.70 29.66
CA SER A 3 -35.89 -105.26 28.43
C SER A 3 -36.06 -103.74 28.22
N ALA A 4 -35.24 -103.19 27.32
CA ALA A 4 -35.23 -101.80 26.86
C ALA A 4 -36.27 -101.53 25.74
N HIS A 5 -36.73 -100.27 25.60
CA HIS A 5 -37.08 -99.69 24.31
C HIS A 5 -37.09 -98.14 24.30
N ALA A 6 -36.62 -97.58 23.19
CA ALA A 6 -36.31 -96.19 22.88
C ALA A 6 -37.57 -95.32 22.57
N ASP A 7 -37.47 -93.98 22.52
CA ASP A 7 -37.12 -93.20 21.31
C ASP A 7 -37.52 -91.69 21.41
N ARG A 8 -36.72 -90.86 20.72
CA ARG A 8 -36.99 -89.56 20.04
C ARG A 8 -37.47 -88.26 20.74
N THR A 9 -36.52 -87.32 20.82
CA THR A 9 -36.49 -85.91 20.34
C THR A 9 -37.78 -85.11 20.08
N SER A 10 -37.81 -83.87 20.60
CA SER A 10 -38.39 -82.70 19.89
C SER A 10 -37.70 -81.42 20.39
N ALA A 11 -36.70 -80.96 19.64
CA ALA A 11 -36.16 -79.61 19.71
C ALA A 11 -36.63 -78.87 18.44
N GLY A 12 -37.37 -77.78 18.63
CA GLY A 12 -37.88 -76.88 17.59
C GLY A 12 -38.93 -75.98 18.22
N SER A 13 -38.84 -74.67 18.23
CA SER A 13 -38.70 -73.85 17.03
C SER A 13 -38.32 -72.43 17.46
N ASP A 14 -37.04 -72.05 17.34
CA ASP A 14 -36.61 -70.69 17.67
C ASP A 14 -35.60 -70.18 16.63
N ALA A 15 -35.95 -70.28 15.35
CA ALA A 15 -35.05 -69.86 14.28
C ALA A 15 -35.76 -69.56 12.96
N ALA A 16 -36.61 -68.52 12.88
CA ALA A 16 -37.10 -68.07 11.57
C ALA A 16 -37.46 -66.58 11.44
N ILE A 17 -36.75 -65.65 12.10
CA ILE A 17 -36.85 -64.22 11.77
C ILE A 17 -35.46 -63.55 11.84
N ARG A 18 -34.49 -63.98 11.01
CA ARG A 18 -33.14 -63.33 11.00
C ARG A 18 -32.48 -63.15 9.62
N ARG A 19 -33.19 -63.32 8.50
CA ARG A 19 -32.58 -63.25 7.16
C ARG A 19 -33.03 -62.13 6.21
N ARG A 20 -33.94 -61.23 6.60
CA ARG A 20 -34.37 -60.08 5.76
C ARG A 20 -33.80 -58.71 6.14
N GLN A 21 -33.05 -58.57 7.23
CA GLN A 21 -32.55 -57.26 7.72
C GLN A 21 -31.17 -56.84 7.23
N ARG A 22 -30.43 -57.69 6.52
CA ARG A 22 -29.04 -57.39 6.10
C ARG A 22 -28.94 -56.30 5.02
N GLY A 23 -29.94 -56.15 4.15
CA GLY A 23 -29.94 -55.12 3.10
C GLY A 23 -30.23 -53.71 3.63
N ALA A 24 -31.14 -53.58 4.60
CA ALA A 24 -31.48 -52.30 5.19
C ALA A 24 -30.33 -51.70 5.99
N ALA A 25 -29.61 -52.52 6.77
CA ALA A 25 -28.45 -52.06 7.54
C ALA A 25 -27.32 -51.49 6.66
N PHE A 26 -27.08 -52.11 5.49
CA PHE A 26 -26.08 -51.63 4.53
C PHE A 26 -26.49 -50.30 3.89
N LEU A 27 -27.76 -50.15 3.51
CA LEU A 27 -28.30 -48.89 2.98
C LEU A 27 -28.26 -47.76 4.00
N LEU A 28 -28.57 -48.05 5.27
CA LEU A 28 -28.42 -47.11 6.38
C LEU A 28 -26.96 -46.70 6.60
N ALA A 29 -26.02 -47.65 6.57
CA ALA A 29 -24.59 -47.36 6.70
C ALA A 29 -24.08 -46.49 5.54
N LEU A 30 -24.46 -46.79 4.29
CA LEU A 30 -24.12 -45.97 3.13
C LEU A 30 -24.73 -44.56 3.22
N LEU A 31 -25.97 -44.44 3.68
CA LEU A 31 -26.60 -43.14 3.89
C LEU A 31 -25.85 -42.31 4.94
N LEU A 32 -25.47 -42.92 6.07
CA LEU A 32 -24.69 -42.24 7.10
C LEU A 32 -23.30 -41.82 6.59
N LEU A 33 -22.63 -42.67 5.81
CA LEU A 33 -21.36 -42.35 5.18
C LEU A 33 -21.50 -41.20 4.16
N ALA A 34 -22.57 -41.20 3.36
CA ALA A 34 -22.87 -40.11 2.44
C ALA A 34 -23.11 -38.81 3.20
N LEU A 35 -23.94 -38.83 4.26
CA LEU A 35 -24.18 -37.65 5.10
C LEU A 35 -22.90 -37.13 5.77
N ALA A 36 -22.04 -38.03 6.27
CA ALA A 36 -20.76 -37.65 6.84
C ALA A 36 -19.83 -37.01 5.79
N ALA A 37 -19.77 -37.57 4.57
CA ALA A 37 -18.99 -36.99 3.47
C ALA A 37 -19.52 -35.62 3.04
N LEU A 38 -20.84 -35.45 2.94
CA LEU A 38 -21.48 -34.16 2.66
C LEU A 38 -21.19 -33.13 3.75
N ALA A 39 -21.26 -33.53 5.03
CA ALA A 39 -20.95 -32.65 6.15
C ALA A 39 -19.47 -32.22 6.15
N ALA A 40 -18.54 -33.13 5.87
CA ALA A 40 -17.12 -32.82 5.74
C ALA A 40 -16.86 -31.84 4.59
N ALA A 41 -17.42 -32.11 3.41
CA ALA A 41 -17.28 -31.21 2.26
C ALA A 41 -17.88 -29.81 2.51
N ALA A 42 -19.00 -29.72 3.24
CA ALA A 42 -19.59 -28.46 3.64
C ALA A 42 -18.70 -27.69 4.63
N ALA A 43 -18.07 -28.39 5.59
CA ALA A 43 -17.13 -27.80 6.52
C ALA A 43 -15.89 -27.26 5.81
N ASP A 44 -15.30 -28.02 4.89
CA ASP A 44 -14.18 -27.58 4.07
C ASP A 44 -14.55 -26.35 3.22
N GLY A 45 -15.75 -26.35 2.65
CA GLY A 45 -16.30 -25.21 1.90
C GLY A 45 -16.39 -23.95 2.76
N LEU A 46 -16.88 -24.08 4.00
CA LEU A 46 -16.99 -22.96 4.94
C LEU A 46 -15.62 -22.42 5.36
N LEU A 47 -14.66 -23.30 5.67
CA LEU A 47 -13.29 -22.92 6.01
C LEU A 47 -12.62 -22.18 4.85
N ALA A 48 -12.76 -22.68 3.63
CA ALA A 48 -12.23 -22.04 2.44
C ALA A 48 -12.91 -20.68 2.17
N ALA A 49 -14.22 -20.56 2.42
CA ALA A 49 -14.93 -19.29 2.29
C ALA A 49 -14.45 -18.26 3.32
N ALA A 50 -14.23 -18.68 4.58
CA ALA A 50 -13.69 -17.83 5.64
C ALA A 50 -12.26 -17.37 5.33
N ALA A 51 -11.41 -18.27 4.81
CA ALA A 51 -10.05 -17.91 4.37
C ALA A 51 -10.06 -16.85 3.26
N ARG A 52 -10.91 -17.03 2.23
CA ARG A 52 -11.07 -16.03 1.15
C ARG A 52 -11.64 -14.70 1.65
N ALA A 53 -12.51 -14.73 2.66
CA ALA A 53 -13.01 -13.51 3.28
C ALA A 53 -11.89 -12.77 4.04
N ALA A 54 -11.05 -13.49 4.79
CA ALA A 54 -9.88 -12.95 5.44
C ALA A 54 -8.90 -12.33 4.42
N ASP A 55 -8.57 -13.05 3.34
CA ASP A 55 -7.67 -12.54 2.29
C ASP A 55 -8.20 -11.23 1.66
N ARG A 56 -9.52 -11.14 1.40
CA ARG A 56 -10.15 -9.91 0.90
C ARG A 56 -10.05 -8.76 1.91
N SER A 57 -10.25 -9.04 3.19
CA SER A 57 -10.10 -8.04 4.26
C SER A 57 -8.65 -7.56 4.37
N THR A 58 -7.68 -8.47 4.29
CA THR A 58 -6.25 -8.15 4.26
C THR A 58 -5.91 -7.25 3.07
N ALA A 59 -6.36 -7.61 1.87
CA ALA A 59 -6.11 -6.81 0.67
C ALA A 59 -6.73 -5.41 0.78
N ALA A 60 -7.94 -5.29 1.34
CA ALA A 60 -8.59 -4.00 1.58
C ALA A 60 -7.83 -3.14 2.61
N ALA A 61 -7.34 -3.74 3.70
CA ALA A 61 -6.55 -3.05 4.71
C ALA A 61 -5.22 -2.54 4.14
N LEU A 62 -4.50 -3.39 3.39
CA LEU A 62 -3.26 -3.01 2.71
C LEU A 62 -3.49 -1.89 1.68
N ALA A 63 -4.55 -1.98 0.88
CA ALA A 63 -4.91 -0.93 -0.08
C ALA A 63 -5.20 0.41 0.62
N ARG A 64 -5.96 0.40 1.72
CA ARG A 64 -6.24 1.60 2.51
C ARG A 64 -4.98 2.21 3.12
N ALA A 65 -4.06 1.38 3.61
CA ALA A 65 -2.77 1.83 4.12
C ALA A 65 -1.91 2.48 3.01
N ARG A 66 -1.86 1.86 1.82
CA ARG A 66 -1.15 2.41 0.65
C ARG A 66 -1.70 3.77 0.26
N ASP A 67 -3.02 3.86 0.10
CA ASP A 67 -3.67 5.08 -0.35
C ASP A 67 -3.48 6.21 0.69
N ALA A 68 -3.43 5.88 1.98
CA ALA A 68 -3.11 6.84 3.04
C ALA A 68 -1.66 7.34 2.99
N LEU A 69 -0.68 6.45 2.72
CA LEU A 69 0.72 6.85 2.55
C LEU A 69 0.91 7.76 1.34
N ILE A 70 0.34 7.39 0.19
CA ILE A 70 0.40 8.21 -1.03
C ILE A 70 -0.30 9.55 -0.79
N GLY A 71 -1.48 9.55 -0.16
CA GLY A 71 -2.21 10.76 0.19
C GLY A 71 -1.42 11.68 1.11
N ARG A 72 -0.79 11.14 2.15
CA ARG A 72 0.07 11.90 3.07
C ARG A 72 1.30 12.48 2.36
N ALA A 73 1.95 11.69 1.50
CA ALA A 73 3.11 12.14 0.73
C ALA A 73 2.75 13.28 -0.22
N VAL A 74 1.58 13.18 -0.88
CA VAL A 74 1.06 14.25 -1.74
C VAL A 74 0.67 15.47 -0.92
N ALA A 75 0.19 15.31 0.31
CA ALA A 75 -0.27 16.42 1.16
C ALA A 75 0.81 17.04 2.05
N ASP A 76 2.07 16.58 2.00
CA ASP A 76 3.13 17.13 2.84
C ASP A 76 3.40 18.61 2.54
N ASP A 77 3.29 19.51 3.51
CA ASP A 77 3.39 20.94 3.25
C ASP A 77 4.77 21.37 2.71
N ASN A 78 5.85 20.67 3.06
CA ASN A 78 7.23 21.12 2.79
C ASN A 78 8.12 20.08 2.11
N ARG A 79 7.71 18.82 2.06
CA ARG A 79 8.46 17.72 1.44
C ARG A 79 7.50 16.75 0.74
N PRO A 80 6.76 17.18 -0.30
CA PRO A 80 5.91 16.27 -1.05
C PRO A 80 6.70 15.05 -1.55
N GLY A 81 6.21 13.85 -1.26
CA GLY A 81 6.93 12.59 -1.50
C GLY A 81 7.58 11.98 -0.27
N SER A 82 7.64 12.69 0.86
CA SER A 82 8.15 12.14 2.11
C SER A 82 7.16 11.17 2.76
N LEU A 83 7.70 10.23 3.52
CA LEU A 83 6.94 9.23 4.24
C LEU A 83 7.36 9.19 5.72
N PRO A 84 6.41 8.95 6.65
CA PRO A 84 6.70 8.89 8.07
C PRO A 84 7.60 7.69 8.41
N CYS A 85 8.37 7.80 9.50
CA CYS A 85 9.03 6.63 10.08
C CYS A 85 7.99 5.59 10.52
N PRO A 86 8.32 4.28 10.41
CA PRO A 86 7.50 3.23 10.99
C PRO A 86 7.26 3.43 12.49
N ALA A 87 6.08 3.03 12.96
CA ALA A 87 5.79 2.97 14.38
C ALA A 87 6.56 1.82 15.03
N LEU A 88 7.04 2.02 16.27
CA LEU A 88 7.84 1.01 16.97
C LEU A 88 6.98 -0.06 17.64
N ASP A 89 5.73 0.25 17.92
CA ASP A 89 4.81 -0.66 18.60
C ASP A 89 3.36 -0.51 18.10
N ALA A 90 2.44 -1.22 18.76
CA ALA A 90 1.04 -1.30 18.38
C ALA A 90 0.27 0.03 18.50
N ASP A 91 0.81 1.03 19.18
CA ASP A 91 0.17 2.32 19.38
C ASP A 91 0.08 3.18 18.11
N GLY A 92 0.77 2.78 17.04
CA GLY A 92 0.76 3.42 15.72
C GLY A 92 1.33 4.83 15.67
N GLN A 93 2.11 5.24 16.67
CA GLN A 93 2.76 6.55 16.71
C GLN A 93 4.05 6.56 15.91
N VAL A 94 4.26 7.64 15.16
CA VAL A 94 5.57 7.89 14.54
C VAL A 94 6.54 8.26 15.66
N PRO A 95 7.65 7.53 15.82
CA PRO A 95 8.63 7.83 16.85
C PRO A 95 9.40 9.10 16.49
N LEU A 96 10.07 9.68 17.49
CA LEU A 96 11.06 10.73 17.25
C LEU A 96 12.26 10.17 16.48
N PHE A 97 12.88 11.02 15.67
CA PHE A 97 14.13 10.68 14.99
C PHE A 97 15.28 10.45 16.00
N VAL A 98 16.17 9.51 15.68
CA VAL A 98 17.47 9.35 16.34
C VAL A 98 18.51 10.08 15.50
N GLY A 99 18.87 11.28 15.93
CA GLY A 99 19.62 12.21 15.09
C GLY A 99 18.79 12.61 13.87
N ASN A 100 19.25 12.26 12.67
CA ASN A 100 18.53 12.52 11.42
C ASN A 100 17.93 11.27 10.79
N ARG A 101 17.83 10.14 11.52
CA ARG A 101 17.37 8.82 11.01
C ARG A 101 16.16 8.33 11.78
N CYS A 102 15.31 7.54 11.12
CA CYS A 102 14.28 6.79 11.83
C CYS A 102 14.94 5.82 12.83
N PRO A 103 14.34 5.57 14.02
CA PRO A 103 14.86 4.55 14.92
C PRO A 103 14.85 3.14 14.31
N ALA A 104 13.89 2.88 13.43
CA ALA A 104 13.81 1.68 12.61
C ALA A 104 13.22 2.03 11.23
N TYR A 105 13.62 1.28 10.19
CA TYR A 105 13.05 1.40 8.84
C TYR A 105 12.08 0.28 8.47
N VAL A 106 11.88 -0.68 9.37
CA VAL A 106 10.80 -1.66 9.36
C VAL A 106 10.10 -1.61 10.71
N GLY A 107 8.78 -1.52 10.72
CA GLY A 107 7.99 -1.39 11.93
C GLY A 107 6.49 -1.49 11.65
N ARG A 108 5.66 -1.08 12.61
CA ARG A 108 4.21 -1.04 12.43
C ARG A 108 3.80 0.10 11.51
N PHE A 109 2.68 -0.09 10.81
CA PHE A 109 2.04 0.97 10.05
C PHE A 109 1.64 2.13 10.99
N PRO A 110 2.10 3.38 10.75
CA PRO A 110 1.89 4.51 11.65
C PRO A 110 0.48 5.12 11.51
N TRP A 111 -0.54 4.34 11.87
CA TRP A 111 -1.94 4.64 11.60
C TRP A 111 -2.46 5.94 12.22
N LYS A 112 -1.86 6.43 13.33
CA LYS A 112 -2.22 7.73 13.92
C LYS A 112 -1.80 8.87 13.01
N ALA A 113 -0.57 8.87 12.53
CA ALA A 113 -0.07 9.89 11.61
C ALA A 113 -0.81 9.83 10.27
N MET A 114 -1.23 8.64 9.84
CA MET A 114 -1.99 8.45 8.60
C MET A 114 -3.49 8.76 8.74
N LYS A 115 -4.00 8.99 9.96
CA LYS A 115 -5.41 9.27 10.26
C LYS A 115 -6.37 8.22 9.69
N THR A 116 -5.93 6.97 9.58
CA THR A 116 -6.75 5.88 9.02
C THR A 116 -7.61 5.21 10.07
N GLY A 117 -7.33 5.45 11.36
CA GLY A 117 -7.67 4.51 12.42
C GLY A 117 -6.80 3.26 12.32
N GLU A 118 -6.86 2.41 13.35
CA GLU A 118 -6.11 1.17 13.38
C GLU A 118 -6.52 0.25 12.21
N LEU A 119 -5.55 -0.15 11.39
CA LEU A 119 -5.76 -1.06 10.28
C LEU A 119 -5.26 -2.45 10.65
N ARG A 120 -6.18 -3.42 10.61
CA ARG A 120 -5.90 -4.83 10.84
C ARG A 120 -6.18 -5.63 9.59
N ASP A 121 -5.40 -6.69 9.39
CA ASP A 121 -5.64 -7.65 8.34
C ASP A 121 -6.88 -8.52 8.61
N GLY A 122 -7.21 -9.44 7.70
CA GLY A 122 -8.37 -10.33 7.84
C GLY A 122 -8.27 -11.36 8.97
N ARG A 123 -7.15 -11.41 9.68
CA ARG A 123 -6.91 -12.27 10.85
C ARG A 123 -6.79 -11.48 12.15
N GLY A 124 -6.83 -10.15 12.08
CA GLY A 124 -6.80 -9.26 13.22
C GLY A 124 -5.40 -8.77 13.59
N ASP A 125 -4.38 -9.04 12.78
CA ASP A 125 -3.03 -8.54 13.02
C ASP A 125 -2.85 -7.12 12.48
N LEU A 126 -2.03 -6.32 13.17
CA LEU A 126 -1.64 -4.99 12.69
C LEU A 126 -0.73 -5.10 11.47
N LEU A 127 -0.89 -4.17 10.54
CA LEU A 127 -0.04 -4.08 9.36
C LEU A 127 1.39 -3.66 9.73
N TRP A 128 2.36 -4.23 9.02
CA TRP A 128 3.75 -3.77 9.04
C TRP A 128 4.04 -2.86 7.86
N TYR A 129 5.12 -2.10 7.99
CA TYR A 129 5.54 -1.07 7.05
C TYR A 129 7.06 -0.95 7.05
N ALA A 130 7.65 -1.02 5.85
CA ALA A 130 9.05 -0.72 5.59
C ALA A 130 9.18 0.54 4.74
N LEU A 131 10.21 1.33 4.99
CA LEU A 131 10.46 2.62 4.37
C LEU A 131 11.87 2.67 3.78
N ALA A 132 11.99 3.04 2.50
CA ALA A 132 13.27 3.40 1.91
C ALA A 132 13.88 4.61 2.66
N PRO A 133 15.10 4.52 3.23
CA PRO A 133 15.64 5.57 4.10
C PRO A 133 15.76 6.96 3.49
N ALA A 134 15.94 7.04 2.17
CA ALA A 134 16.04 8.31 1.43
C ALA A 134 14.70 9.05 1.32
N LEU A 135 13.57 8.42 1.65
CA LEU A 135 12.23 8.99 1.55
C LEU A 135 11.63 9.38 2.91
N ARG A 136 12.39 9.28 4.00
CA ARG A 136 11.91 9.63 5.34
C ARG A 136 11.56 11.10 5.44
N ASP A 137 10.55 11.41 6.26
CA ASP A 137 10.06 12.77 6.50
C ASP A 137 11.01 13.63 7.34
N HIS A 138 12.17 13.96 6.77
CA HIS A 138 13.23 14.73 7.44
C HIS A 138 13.98 15.62 6.43
N PRO A 139 14.32 16.87 6.76
CA PRO A 139 15.02 17.78 5.83
C PRO A 139 16.40 17.28 5.38
N ALA A 140 17.06 16.43 6.17
CA ALA A 140 18.36 15.83 5.81
C ALA A 140 18.32 14.85 4.61
N VAL A 141 17.16 14.60 3.99
CA VAL A 141 17.08 13.86 2.71
C VAL A 141 16.78 14.75 1.51
N GLU A 142 16.70 16.06 1.71
CA GLU A 142 16.56 17.01 0.60
C GLU A 142 17.84 16.98 -0.28
N PRO A 143 17.71 17.05 -1.62
CA PRO A 143 16.47 17.19 -2.39
C PRO A 143 15.64 15.90 -2.47
N LEU A 144 14.33 16.03 -2.23
CA LEU A 144 13.37 14.93 -2.32
C LEU A 144 12.48 15.09 -3.55
N ASP A 145 12.85 14.41 -4.64
CA ASP A 145 12.13 14.44 -5.91
C ASP A 145 11.93 13.02 -6.50
N GLY A 146 11.27 12.91 -7.65
CA GLY A 146 11.02 11.63 -8.31
C GLY A 146 12.27 10.87 -8.80
N ARG A 147 13.48 11.45 -8.67
CA ARG A 147 14.76 10.76 -8.90
C ARG A 147 15.37 10.23 -7.61
N THR A 148 14.83 10.56 -6.44
CA THR A 148 15.33 10.05 -5.16
C THR A 148 15.30 8.52 -5.19
N THR A 149 16.47 7.90 -4.99
CA THR A 149 16.63 6.45 -5.04
C THR A 149 15.84 5.79 -3.93
N ALA A 150 15.05 4.77 -4.29
CA ALA A 150 14.34 3.91 -3.36
C ALA A 150 15.08 2.57 -3.29
N THR A 151 15.58 2.21 -2.10
CA THR A 151 16.52 1.08 -1.91
C THR A 151 15.84 -0.26 -1.65
N LEU A 152 14.55 -0.27 -1.30
CA LEU A 152 13.85 -1.53 -1.06
C LEU A 152 13.65 -2.28 -2.38
N SER A 153 13.69 -3.60 -2.31
CA SER A 153 13.41 -4.50 -3.43
C SER A 153 12.42 -5.60 -3.02
N VAL A 154 11.65 -6.09 -4.00
CA VAL A 154 10.78 -7.26 -3.82
C VAL A 154 11.05 -8.24 -4.96
N ASP A 155 11.38 -9.48 -4.62
CA ASP A 155 11.72 -10.54 -5.59
C ASP A 155 12.82 -10.12 -6.58
N GLY A 156 13.80 -9.34 -6.10
CA GLY A 156 14.90 -8.80 -6.90
C GLY A 156 14.55 -7.61 -7.79
N LEU A 157 13.33 -7.06 -7.68
CA LEU A 157 12.92 -5.83 -8.35
C LEU A 157 13.11 -4.63 -7.43
N ASP A 158 14.05 -3.76 -7.78
CA ASP A 158 14.38 -2.53 -7.05
C ASP A 158 13.33 -1.42 -7.25
N GLY A 159 13.52 -0.30 -6.54
CA GLY A 159 12.73 0.91 -6.74
C GLY A 159 11.43 0.95 -5.92
N VAL A 160 11.37 0.17 -4.84
CA VAL A 160 10.25 0.18 -3.91
C VAL A 160 10.48 1.26 -2.84
N ALA A 161 9.59 2.25 -2.82
CA ALA A 161 9.65 3.38 -1.88
C ALA A 161 9.23 2.98 -0.46
N ALA A 162 8.23 2.12 -0.40
CA ALA A 162 7.69 1.59 0.85
C ALA A 162 7.07 0.22 0.58
N LEU A 163 7.05 -0.63 1.61
CA LEU A 163 6.43 -1.94 1.56
C LEU A 163 5.46 -2.09 2.72
N LEU A 164 4.24 -2.57 2.44
CA LEU A 164 3.25 -2.90 3.45
C LEU A 164 3.13 -4.41 3.56
N PHE A 165 3.00 -4.92 4.78
CA PHE A 165 2.90 -6.35 5.04
C PHE A 165 1.69 -6.69 5.90
N SER A 166 1.07 -7.82 5.60
CA SER A 166 0.28 -8.60 6.56
C SER A 166 1.04 -9.89 6.83
N PRO A 167 1.28 -10.24 8.10
CA PRO A 167 2.11 -11.39 8.49
C PRO A 167 1.42 -12.75 8.32
N GLY A 168 0.25 -12.82 7.66
CA GLY A 168 -0.48 -14.08 7.47
C GLY A 168 -0.89 -14.76 8.79
N PRO A 169 -1.29 -16.05 8.75
CA PRO A 169 -1.53 -16.84 9.97
C PRO A 169 -0.22 -17.07 10.77
N PRO A 170 -0.24 -17.12 12.10
CA PRO A 170 0.95 -17.50 12.87
C PRO A 170 1.50 -18.86 12.45
N LEU A 171 2.79 -18.93 12.14
CA LEU A 171 3.49 -20.20 11.92
C LEU A 171 3.81 -20.88 13.27
N ALA A 172 4.09 -22.18 13.22
CA ALA A 172 4.47 -22.93 14.41
C ALA A 172 5.72 -22.31 15.05
N GLY A 173 5.61 -21.91 16.32
CA GLY A 173 6.68 -21.23 17.06
C GLY A 173 6.58 -19.71 17.12
N GLN A 174 5.71 -19.07 16.32
CA GLN A 174 5.41 -17.65 16.46
C GLN A 174 4.45 -17.40 17.61
N THR A 175 4.84 -16.53 18.53
CA THR A 175 3.98 -16.07 19.64
C THR A 175 3.76 -14.57 19.52
N ARG A 176 2.66 -14.18 18.85
CA ARG A 176 2.37 -12.77 18.56
C ARG A 176 1.73 -12.10 19.79
N HIS A 177 2.45 -11.14 20.37
CA HIS A 177 2.01 -10.32 21.51
C HIS A 177 2.27 -8.83 21.26
N ALA A 178 1.73 -7.93 22.08
CA ALA A 178 1.88 -6.48 21.83
C ALA A 178 3.35 -6.00 21.79
N ALA A 179 4.27 -6.68 22.48
CA ALA A 179 5.70 -6.37 22.53
C ALA A 179 6.56 -7.13 21.49
N SER A 180 5.93 -7.84 20.55
CA SER A 180 6.65 -8.71 19.63
C SER A 180 7.25 -7.97 18.43
N THR A 181 8.45 -8.41 18.05
CA THR A 181 9.38 -7.83 17.08
C THR A 181 8.98 -8.15 15.64
N VAL A 182 9.72 -7.60 14.67
CA VAL A 182 9.58 -7.92 13.24
C VAL A 182 9.68 -9.44 13.02
N ALA A 183 10.68 -10.09 13.63
CA ALA A 183 10.95 -11.51 13.49
C ALA A 183 9.87 -12.43 14.12
N ASP A 184 9.03 -11.89 14.99
CA ASP A 184 7.91 -12.65 15.57
C ASP A 184 6.68 -12.71 14.65
N HIS A 185 6.70 -11.95 13.55
CA HIS A 185 5.55 -11.84 12.63
C HIS A 185 5.90 -12.07 11.17
N LEU A 186 6.98 -11.48 10.68
CA LEU A 186 7.43 -11.70 9.30
C LEU A 186 8.24 -13.00 9.23
N ASP A 187 8.29 -13.61 8.05
CA ASP A 187 8.92 -14.92 7.86
C ASP A 187 10.18 -14.85 6.99
N GLY A 188 11.15 -15.72 7.28
CA GLY A 188 12.30 -15.97 6.41
C GLY A 188 13.08 -14.70 6.07
N ALA A 189 13.28 -14.44 4.77
CA ALA A 189 13.98 -13.25 4.28
C ALA A 189 13.23 -11.94 4.62
N ASN A 190 11.91 -11.97 4.83
CA ASN A 190 11.18 -10.75 5.21
C ASN A 190 11.45 -10.32 6.65
N ALA A 191 12.16 -11.13 7.44
CA ALA A 191 12.42 -10.91 8.86
C ALA A 191 13.91 -10.70 9.21
N ASP A 192 14.82 -10.74 8.23
CA ASP A 192 16.26 -10.70 8.49
C ASP A 192 16.82 -9.28 8.67
N GLY A 193 16.02 -8.25 8.38
CA GLY A 193 16.32 -6.85 8.63
C GLY A 193 17.06 -6.14 7.50
N ASP A 194 17.16 -6.74 6.31
CA ASP A 194 17.68 -6.07 5.13
C ASP A 194 16.58 -5.34 4.31
N ASP A 195 16.98 -4.82 3.13
CA ASP A 195 16.11 -4.08 2.21
C ASP A 195 15.55 -4.98 1.08
N ALA A 196 15.71 -6.31 1.15
CA ALA A 196 15.37 -7.28 0.12
C ALA A 196 14.28 -8.25 0.57
N TYR A 197 13.07 -8.05 0.06
CA TYR A 197 11.90 -8.83 0.46
C TYR A 197 11.49 -9.83 -0.61
N VAL A 198 10.76 -10.87 -0.19
CA VAL A 198 10.32 -11.95 -1.08
C VAL A 198 8.84 -12.29 -0.88
N THR A 199 8.18 -12.67 -1.98
CA THR A 199 6.79 -13.17 -1.96
C THR A 199 6.71 -14.70 -1.90
N ALA A 200 7.80 -15.39 -2.24
CA ALA A 200 7.87 -16.84 -2.23
C ALA A 200 8.53 -17.38 -0.95
N GLY A 201 8.05 -18.52 -0.46
CA GLY A 201 8.64 -19.18 0.72
C GLY A 201 8.25 -18.56 2.06
N THR A 202 7.36 -17.56 2.06
CA THR A 202 6.76 -16.94 3.25
C THR A 202 5.25 -17.08 3.23
N ASN A 203 4.58 -16.88 4.37
CA ASN A 203 3.12 -16.72 4.39
C ASN A 203 2.68 -15.24 4.41
N ASP A 204 3.66 -14.33 4.38
CA ASP A 204 3.47 -12.89 4.37
C ASP A 204 2.76 -12.42 3.09
N ARG A 205 1.87 -11.44 3.24
CA ARG A 205 1.25 -10.73 2.13
C ARG A 205 1.89 -9.36 1.98
N LEU A 206 2.60 -9.17 0.88
CA LEU A 206 3.31 -7.94 0.56
C LEU A 206 2.48 -7.07 -0.39
N LEU A 207 2.49 -5.75 -0.16
CA LEU A 207 2.01 -4.74 -1.09
C LEU A 207 3.08 -3.66 -1.28
N PRO A 208 3.93 -3.75 -2.32
CA PRO A 208 4.94 -2.74 -2.59
C PRO A 208 4.33 -1.45 -3.13
N ILE A 209 4.93 -0.32 -2.74
CA ILE A 209 4.67 1.00 -3.28
C ILE A 209 5.90 1.40 -4.10
N ALA A 210 5.80 1.28 -5.42
CA ALA A 210 6.89 1.70 -6.31
C ALA A 210 7.13 3.21 -6.20
N ARG A 211 8.39 3.65 -6.33
CA ARG A 211 8.78 5.07 -6.34
C ARG A 211 7.95 5.87 -7.34
N ASP A 212 7.80 5.38 -8.56
CA ASP A 212 7.06 6.11 -9.60
C ASP A 212 5.57 6.23 -9.26
N ALA A 213 5.00 5.21 -8.61
CA ALA A 213 3.62 5.25 -8.14
C ALA A 213 3.42 6.28 -7.01
N LEU A 214 4.42 6.46 -6.14
CA LEU A 214 4.44 7.50 -5.10
C LEU A 214 4.60 8.89 -5.69
N PHE A 215 5.56 9.09 -6.60
CA PHE A 215 5.93 10.41 -7.09
C PHE A 215 5.08 10.91 -8.26
N ARG A 216 4.36 10.07 -8.99
CA ARG A 216 3.45 10.53 -10.05
C ARG A 216 2.35 11.49 -9.53
N PRO A 217 1.59 11.18 -8.45
CA PRO A 217 0.64 12.14 -7.90
C PRO A 217 1.32 13.35 -7.23
N VAL A 218 2.52 13.18 -6.67
CA VAL A 218 3.33 14.29 -6.14
C VAL A 218 3.70 15.26 -7.26
N GLY A 219 4.15 14.75 -8.41
CA GLY A 219 4.45 15.56 -9.59
C GLY A 219 3.25 16.35 -10.08
N ARG A 220 2.03 15.79 -10.02
CA ARG A 220 0.80 16.54 -10.33
C ARG A 220 0.59 17.71 -9.37
N ARG A 221 0.84 17.53 -8.08
CA ARG A 221 0.81 18.63 -7.11
C ARG A 221 1.87 19.68 -7.47
N VAL A 222 3.12 19.28 -7.70
CA VAL A 222 4.21 20.19 -8.10
C VAL A 222 3.82 21.06 -9.29
N LEU A 223 3.29 20.46 -10.37
CA LEU A 223 2.81 21.20 -11.53
C LEU A 223 1.65 22.16 -11.19
N ALA A 224 0.73 21.74 -10.33
CA ALA A 224 -0.38 22.56 -9.88
C ALA A 224 0.07 23.78 -9.04
N GLU A 225 1.11 23.62 -8.22
CA GLU A 225 1.70 24.67 -7.39
C GLU A 225 2.42 25.71 -8.25
N ILE A 226 3.20 25.26 -9.23
CA ILE A 226 3.89 26.14 -10.19
C ILE A 226 2.90 26.92 -11.05
N ARG A 227 1.82 26.24 -11.50
CA ARG A 227 0.71 26.91 -12.20
C ARG A 227 0.09 28.01 -11.34
N GLY A 228 -0.04 27.77 -10.04
CA GLY A 228 -0.77 28.62 -9.11
C GLY A 228 -2.29 28.44 -9.15
N PRO A 229 -3.01 29.03 -8.19
CA PRO A 229 -4.47 28.97 -8.14
C PRO A 229 -5.12 29.65 -9.35
N GLY A 230 -6.34 29.24 -9.69
CA GLY A 230 -7.18 30.00 -10.62
C GLY A 230 -7.99 31.07 -9.88
N GLY A 231 -8.69 31.90 -10.64
CA GLY A 231 -9.63 32.89 -10.09
C GLY A 231 -9.26 34.32 -10.50
N GLN A 232 -10.10 35.27 -10.12
CA GLN A 232 -9.94 36.68 -10.50
C GLN A 232 -8.64 37.30 -9.96
N THR A 233 -8.19 36.86 -8.79
CA THR A 233 -6.97 37.35 -8.13
C THR A 233 -6.08 36.18 -7.71
N PRO A 234 -5.41 35.51 -8.65
CA PRO A 234 -4.42 34.48 -8.30
C PRO A 234 -3.33 35.10 -7.44
N THR A 235 -2.84 34.37 -6.43
CA THR A 235 -1.88 34.89 -5.45
C THR A 235 -0.47 34.32 -5.59
N ALA A 236 -0.28 33.33 -6.46
CA ALA A 236 0.99 32.63 -6.64
C ALA A 236 1.13 32.05 -8.06
N GLY A 237 2.36 31.68 -8.40
CA GLY A 237 2.73 30.95 -9.61
C GLY A 237 2.48 31.68 -10.92
N LEU A 238 2.50 30.91 -12.00
CA LEU A 238 2.41 31.42 -13.38
C LEU A 238 1.11 32.20 -13.66
N ARG A 239 0.00 31.80 -13.05
CA ARG A 239 -1.28 32.51 -13.18
C ARG A 239 -1.27 33.88 -12.49
N HIS A 240 -0.58 34.02 -11.36
CA HIS A 240 -0.41 35.31 -10.71
C HIS A 240 0.45 36.24 -11.56
N HIS A 241 1.57 35.73 -12.09
CA HIS A 241 2.40 36.50 -13.02
C HIS A 241 1.61 36.97 -14.24
N HIS A 242 0.83 36.07 -14.87
CA HIS A 242 -0.04 36.46 -15.98
C HIS A 242 -1.03 37.57 -15.59
N ALA A 243 -1.71 37.43 -14.45
CA ALA A 243 -2.65 38.43 -13.97
C ALA A 243 -1.99 39.80 -13.69
N ALA A 244 -0.74 39.82 -13.23
CA ALA A 244 0.00 41.05 -12.92
C ALA A 244 0.57 41.75 -14.16
N TYR A 245 1.04 40.98 -15.15
CA TYR A 245 1.83 41.50 -16.27
C TYR A 245 1.16 41.31 -17.65
N GLY A 246 -0.01 40.68 -17.71
CA GLY A 246 -0.74 40.42 -18.95
C GLY A 246 -0.17 39.31 -19.83
N ALA A 247 0.85 38.58 -19.37
CA ALA A 247 1.46 37.47 -20.08
C ALA A 247 2.13 36.47 -19.13
N PHE A 248 2.21 35.20 -19.55
CA PHE A 248 3.14 34.25 -18.94
C PHE A 248 4.59 34.68 -19.20
N PRO A 249 5.51 34.46 -18.24
CA PRO A 249 6.90 34.89 -18.38
C PRO A 249 7.62 34.12 -19.48
N TRP A 250 8.71 34.67 -20.02
CA TRP A 250 9.64 33.88 -20.81
C TRP A 250 10.29 32.78 -19.95
N ALA A 251 10.89 31.78 -20.59
CA ALA A 251 11.53 30.69 -19.86
C ALA A 251 12.90 31.12 -19.31
N ASP A 252 13.34 30.42 -18.28
CA ASP A 252 14.71 30.46 -17.77
C ASP A 252 15.59 29.55 -18.65
N GLY A 253 16.40 30.16 -19.52
CA GLY A 253 17.21 29.48 -20.52
C GLY A 253 18.58 29.05 -20.00
N ASP A 254 19.16 29.80 -19.07
CA ASP A 254 20.51 29.58 -18.54
C ASP A 254 20.55 28.88 -17.16
N GLY A 255 19.41 28.78 -16.49
CA GLY A 255 19.23 28.09 -15.21
C GLY A 255 19.47 28.94 -13.98
N ASP A 256 19.56 30.27 -14.10
CA ASP A 256 19.76 31.17 -12.95
C ASP A 256 18.46 31.40 -12.13
N GLY A 257 17.32 31.04 -12.69
CA GLY A 257 15.99 31.13 -12.10
C GLY A 257 15.18 32.36 -12.52
N TYR A 258 15.70 33.23 -13.36
CA TYR A 258 15.01 34.39 -13.93
C TYR A 258 14.57 34.12 -15.38
N ALA A 259 13.59 34.88 -15.87
CA ALA A 259 13.13 34.79 -17.24
C ALA A 259 14.12 35.47 -18.20
N ASP A 260 14.42 34.79 -19.31
CA ASP A 260 15.25 35.33 -20.39
C ASP A 260 14.40 35.83 -21.55
N ASP A 261 14.51 37.12 -21.87
CA ASP A 261 13.70 37.75 -22.92
C ASP A 261 13.84 37.04 -24.28
N GLY A 262 12.70 36.60 -24.80
CA GLY A 262 12.60 35.90 -26.09
C GLY A 262 12.87 34.40 -26.02
N ILE A 263 13.22 33.84 -24.86
CA ILE A 263 13.42 32.40 -24.71
C ILE A 263 12.07 31.71 -24.45
N ALA A 264 11.60 30.99 -25.46
CA ALA A 264 10.28 30.34 -25.43
C ALA A 264 10.27 29.00 -24.66
N ALA A 265 11.41 28.34 -24.46
CA ALA A 265 11.47 27.05 -23.78
C ALA A 265 12.73 26.91 -22.95
N GLY A 266 12.59 26.36 -21.75
CA GLY A 266 13.65 26.27 -20.75
C GLY A 266 13.10 25.73 -19.43
N ARG A 267 13.59 26.27 -18.33
CA ARG A 267 13.10 26.00 -16.97
C ARG A 267 12.04 27.02 -16.58
N VAL A 268 11.37 26.74 -15.46
CA VAL A 268 10.47 27.70 -14.83
C VAL A 268 11.31 28.86 -14.26
N PRO A 269 11.02 30.12 -14.62
CA PRO A 269 11.69 31.30 -14.05
C PRO A 269 11.21 31.55 -12.62
N TYR A 270 11.57 30.66 -11.70
CA TYR A 270 10.98 30.58 -10.36
C TYR A 270 11.23 31.81 -9.48
N ARG A 271 12.26 32.62 -9.78
CA ARG A 271 12.58 33.85 -9.05
C ARG A 271 11.68 35.02 -9.43
N ASP A 272 11.02 34.94 -10.58
CA ASP A 272 10.01 35.91 -11.02
C ASP A 272 8.60 35.55 -10.52
N LEU A 273 8.46 34.43 -9.80
CA LEU A 273 7.19 33.89 -9.35
C LEU A 273 7.11 33.88 -7.83
N THR A 274 5.93 34.14 -7.29
CA THR A 274 5.64 33.83 -5.88
C THR A 274 5.31 32.34 -5.78
N LEU A 275 6.25 31.56 -5.25
CA LEU A 275 6.14 30.11 -5.11
C LEU A 275 6.64 29.65 -3.74
N PRO A 276 6.18 28.50 -3.22
CA PRO A 276 6.67 28.00 -1.95
C PRO A 276 8.11 27.49 -2.05
N ASP A 277 8.95 27.84 -1.06
CA ASP A 277 10.38 27.51 -0.99
C ASP A 277 10.68 26.01 -1.11
N TRP A 278 9.73 25.15 -0.71
CA TRP A 278 9.93 23.71 -0.77
C TRP A 278 10.16 23.21 -2.20
N LEU A 279 9.64 23.89 -3.22
CA LEU A 279 9.90 23.51 -4.62
C LEU A 279 11.39 23.58 -4.94
N GLN A 280 12.09 24.60 -4.45
CA GLN A 280 13.52 24.76 -4.63
C GLN A 280 14.32 23.79 -3.74
N LYS A 281 13.99 23.71 -2.44
CA LYS A 281 14.67 22.83 -1.48
C LYS A 281 14.65 21.36 -1.92
N ASN A 282 13.53 20.94 -2.50
CA ASN A 282 13.35 19.58 -3.01
C ASN A 282 13.79 19.41 -4.47
N GLY A 283 14.39 20.42 -5.10
CA GLY A 283 15.00 20.29 -6.43
C GLY A 283 14.01 20.22 -7.61
N TRP A 284 12.74 20.59 -7.43
CA TRP A 284 11.70 20.43 -8.45
C TRP A 284 11.90 21.33 -9.68
N PHE A 285 12.38 22.56 -9.52
CA PHE A 285 12.62 23.46 -10.66
C PHE A 285 13.66 22.91 -11.65
N ALA A 286 14.61 22.10 -11.16
CA ALA A 286 15.58 21.44 -12.02
C ALA A 286 14.95 20.34 -12.90
N ARG A 287 13.71 19.93 -12.63
CA ARG A 287 13.01 18.83 -13.31
C ARG A 287 11.85 19.27 -14.19
N VAL A 288 11.24 20.41 -13.86
CA VAL A 288 10.08 20.91 -14.59
C VAL A 288 10.54 21.68 -15.82
N ALA A 289 10.21 21.15 -17.00
CA ALA A 289 10.37 21.87 -18.25
C ALA A 289 9.21 22.86 -18.41
N TYR A 290 9.53 24.07 -18.89
CA TYR A 290 8.56 25.12 -19.14
C TYR A 290 8.68 25.58 -20.59
N ARG A 291 7.52 25.79 -21.22
CA ARG A 291 7.43 26.38 -22.54
C ARG A 291 6.35 27.45 -22.56
N ARG A 292 6.70 28.63 -23.06
CA ARG A 292 5.76 29.67 -23.43
C ARG A 292 5.39 29.50 -24.91
N ASP A 293 4.15 29.11 -25.18
CA ASP A 293 3.62 29.02 -26.54
C ASP A 293 3.06 30.38 -27.04
N GLY A 294 2.75 31.29 -26.13
CA GLY A 294 2.25 32.65 -26.39
C GLY A 294 2.05 33.45 -25.10
N ALA A 295 1.55 34.69 -25.18
CA ALA A 295 1.26 35.48 -23.97
C ALA A 295 0.24 34.79 -23.03
N ASP A 296 -0.78 34.15 -23.62
CA ASP A 296 -1.87 33.46 -22.92
C ASP A 296 -1.78 31.92 -23.00
N SER A 297 -0.59 31.40 -23.32
CA SER A 297 -0.38 29.97 -23.52
C SER A 297 0.98 29.56 -23.02
N ALA A 298 1.00 28.62 -22.08
CA ALA A 298 2.24 27.98 -21.65
C ALA A 298 2.01 26.51 -21.36
N ARG A 299 3.09 25.79 -21.10
CA ARG A 299 3.08 24.38 -20.75
C ARG A 299 4.13 24.09 -19.70
N LEU A 300 3.77 23.22 -18.78
CA LEU A 300 4.70 22.55 -17.87
C LEU A 300 4.77 21.06 -18.19
N GLU A 301 5.96 20.51 -18.17
CA GLU A 301 6.21 19.07 -18.34
C GLU A 301 7.12 18.58 -17.20
N LEU A 302 6.78 17.43 -16.62
CA LEU A 302 7.54 16.78 -15.55
C LEU A 302 7.42 15.27 -15.73
N ASP A 303 8.51 14.62 -16.12
CA ASP A 303 8.53 13.22 -16.51
C ASP A 303 7.49 12.93 -17.63
N ASP A 304 6.50 12.09 -17.35
CA ASP A 304 5.39 11.75 -18.23
C ASP A 304 4.16 12.66 -18.04
N LEU A 305 4.21 13.60 -17.11
CA LEU A 305 3.14 14.55 -16.84
C LEU A 305 3.27 15.79 -17.71
N ARG A 306 2.13 16.22 -18.25
CA ARG A 306 1.99 17.47 -18.98
C ARG A 306 0.82 18.27 -18.46
N LEU A 307 1.02 19.57 -18.29
CA LEU A 307 0.00 20.52 -17.89
C LEU A 307 0.05 21.73 -18.83
N ASP A 308 -0.95 21.82 -19.71
CA ASP A 308 -1.15 23.01 -20.53
C ASP A 308 -1.81 24.12 -19.69
N LEU A 309 -1.32 25.34 -19.85
CA LEU A 309 -1.66 26.50 -19.06
C LEU A 309 -2.36 27.55 -19.90
N ARG A 310 -3.47 28.04 -19.36
CA ARG A 310 -4.21 29.21 -19.83
C ARG A 310 -4.39 30.18 -18.68
N PRO A 311 -4.56 31.49 -18.99
CA PRO A 311 -5.13 32.44 -18.04
C PRO A 311 -6.46 31.88 -17.50
N CYS A 312 -6.73 32.13 -16.23
CA CYS A 312 -7.95 31.66 -15.58
C CYS A 312 -8.58 32.80 -14.77
N PRO A 313 -9.24 33.75 -15.45
CA PRO A 313 -9.82 34.93 -14.80
C PRO A 313 -11.05 34.59 -13.93
N ALA A 314 -11.62 33.39 -14.05
CA ALA A 314 -12.72 32.90 -13.21
C ALA A 314 -12.49 31.44 -12.78
N SER A 315 -12.90 31.10 -11.55
CA SER A 315 -12.85 29.73 -11.02
C SER A 315 -14.27 29.13 -10.93
N PRO A 316 -14.49 27.88 -11.39
CA PRO A 316 -13.52 27.00 -12.03
C PRO A 316 -13.10 27.50 -13.41
N CYS A 317 -11.85 27.22 -13.80
CA CYS A 317 -11.35 27.51 -15.13
C CYS A 317 -12.12 26.63 -16.12
N THR A 318 -12.93 27.21 -17.00
CA THR A 318 -13.52 26.51 -18.15
C THR A 318 -12.48 26.25 -19.22
#